data_AF-A0A7Y5D1G0-F1
#
_entry.id   AF-A0A7Y5D1G0-F1
#
_cell.length_a   1.000
_cell.length_b   1.000
_cell.length_c   1.000
_cell.angle_alpha   90.00
_cell.angle_beta   90.00
_cell.angle_gamma   90.00
#
_symmetry.space_group_name_H-M   'P 1'
#
loop_
_entity.id
_entity.type
_entity.pdbx_description
1 polymer ?
#
loop_
_entity_poly.entity_id
_entity_poly.type
_entity_poly.pdbx_seq_one_letter_code
_entity_poly.pdbx_strand_id
1 'polypeptide(L)'
;MIKISVSKFTPLMWFYLMMAVAGAIVPWYFNLHQMMFGDQLFTMANYIGAGMENDFTSSITTDFFIGTTPVLVWMIVEARRMRIKGIGWYVVLTFVISFAFTCPLFLFNRERKLKTITQ
;
A
#
# COMPACT_ATOMS: atom_id res chain seq x y z
N MET A 1 -34.96 18.71 -15.04
CA MET A 1 -34.80 17.76 -13.92
C MET A 1 -33.41 17.13 -14.03
N ILE A 2 -32.42 17.66 -13.32
CA ILE A 2 -31.02 17.20 -13.40
C ILE A 2 -30.91 15.94 -12.55
N LYS A 3 -30.74 14.77 -13.18
CA LYS A 3 -30.35 13.55 -12.48
C LYS A 3 -28.90 13.73 -12.04
N ILE A 4 -28.68 14.18 -10.81
CA ILE A 4 -27.38 14.12 -10.16
C ILE A 4 -27.07 12.63 -10.01
N SER A 5 -26.23 12.11 -10.90
CA SER A 5 -25.71 10.75 -10.81
C SER A 5 -24.88 10.66 -9.53
N VAL A 6 -25.47 10.12 -8.45
CA VAL A 6 -24.74 9.81 -7.23
C VAL A 6 -23.55 8.94 -7.62
N SER A 7 -22.33 9.44 -7.35
CA SER A 7 -21.07 8.76 -7.66
C SER A 7 -21.13 7.29 -7.22
N LYS A 8 -20.72 6.37 -8.11
CA LYS A 8 -20.58 4.94 -7.77
C LYS A 8 -19.62 4.73 -6.59
N PHE A 9 -18.68 5.64 -6.38
CA PHE A 9 -17.67 5.58 -5.32
C PHE A 9 -18.05 6.46 -4.12
N THR A 10 -17.87 5.92 -2.91
CA THR A 10 -18.07 6.65 -1.65
C THR A 10 -16.86 7.55 -1.36
N PRO A 11 -16.98 8.54 -0.46
CA PRO A 11 -15.84 9.35 -0.02
C PRO A 11 -14.66 8.51 0.50
N LEU A 12 -14.95 7.44 1.24
CA LEU A 12 -13.92 6.51 1.76
C LEU A 12 -13.14 5.83 0.63
N MET A 13 -13.82 5.42 -0.45
CA MET A 13 -13.17 4.83 -1.62
C MET A 13 -12.24 5.83 -2.32
N TRP A 14 -12.67 7.09 -2.44
CA TRP A 14 -11.82 8.14 -3.00
C TRP A 14 -10.59 8.38 -2.12
N PHE A 15 -10.76 8.41 -0.80
CA PHE A 15 -9.63 8.52 0.12
C PHE A 15 -8.62 7.40 -0.08
N TYR A 16 -9.07 6.14 -0.13
CA TYR A 16 -8.18 5.00 -0.38
C TYR A 16 -7.48 5.08 -1.74
N LEU A 17 -8.18 5.51 -2.78
CA LEU A 17 -7.57 5.64 -4.10
C LEU A 17 -6.51 6.75 -4.14
N MET A 18 -6.78 7.89 -3.50
CA MET A 18 -5.80 8.98 -3.36
C MET A 18 -4.57 8.53 -2.59
N MET A 19 -4.77 7.83 -1.47
CA MET A 19 -3.66 7.28 -0.67
C MET A 19 -2.87 6.22 -1.43
N ALA A 20 -3.53 5.39 -2.26
CA ALA A 20 -2.83 4.45 -3.13
C ALA A 20 -1.93 5.22 -4.12
N VAL A 21 -2.48 6.21 -4.84
CA VAL A 21 -1.69 7.02 -5.78
C VAL A 21 -0.51 7.70 -5.07
N ALA A 22 -0.74 8.32 -3.92
CA ALA A 22 0.33 8.92 -3.12
C ALA A 22 1.38 7.89 -2.69
N GLY A 23 0.96 6.71 -2.24
CA GLY A 23 1.84 5.60 -1.85
C GLY A 23 2.63 4.97 -3.00
N ALA A 24 2.16 5.12 -4.25
CA ALA A 24 2.92 4.73 -5.43
C ALA A 24 3.97 5.78 -5.81
N ILE A 25 3.67 7.06 -5.61
CA ILE A 25 4.51 8.17 -6.07
C ILE A 25 5.57 8.55 -5.02
N VAL A 26 5.16 8.81 -3.78
CA VAL A 26 6.03 9.43 -2.77
C VAL A 26 7.18 8.51 -2.34
N PRO A 27 6.96 7.25 -1.93
CA PRO A 27 8.07 6.35 -1.58
C PRO A 27 9.00 6.09 -2.75
N TRP A 28 8.45 5.95 -3.96
CA TRP A 28 9.26 5.73 -5.16
C TRP A 28 10.06 6.94 -5.58
N TYR A 29 9.57 8.16 -5.35
CA TYR A 29 10.36 9.37 -5.55
C TYR A 29 11.67 9.29 -4.74
N PHE A 30 11.59 8.96 -3.45
CA PHE A 30 12.78 8.83 -2.60
C PHE A 30 13.66 7.64 -3.00
N ASN A 31 13.07 6.48 -3.33
CA ASN A 31 13.83 5.33 -3.79
C ASN A 31 14.59 5.64 -5.09
N LEU A 32 13.93 6.26 -6.08
CA LEU A 32 14.57 6.66 -7.34
C LEU A 32 15.63 7.72 -7.11
N HIS A 33 15.37 8.70 -6.24
CA HIS A 33 16.36 9.71 -5.89
C HIS A 33 17.63 9.06 -5.32
N GLN A 34 17.49 8.09 -4.41
CA GLN A 34 18.63 7.32 -3.89
C GLN A 34 19.31 6.49 -4.99
N MET A 35 18.55 5.87 -5.90
CA MET A 35 19.12 5.08 -7.00
C MET A 35 19.92 5.92 -8.00
N MET A 36 19.51 7.17 -8.23
CA MET A 36 20.12 8.05 -9.24
C MET A 36 21.25 8.91 -8.68
N PHE A 37 21.12 9.36 -7.42
CA PHE A 37 22.00 10.37 -6.83
C PHE A 37 22.65 9.92 -5.52
N GLY A 38 22.34 8.72 -5.03
CA GLY A 38 22.91 8.20 -3.80
C GLY A 38 24.32 7.64 -3.97
N ASP A 39 25.11 7.72 -2.91
CA ASP A 39 26.50 7.24 -2.89
C ASP A 39 26.63 5.70 -2.82
N GLN A 40 25.51 5.01 -2.56
CA GLN A 40 25.45 3.57 -2.34
C GLN A 40 24.56 2.91 -3.40
N LEU A 41 24.97 1.72 -3.86
CA LEU A 41 24.14 0.90 -4.73
C LEU A 41 22.81 0.56 -4.04
N PHE A 42 21.71 0.67 -4.79
CA PHE A 42 20.38 0.29 -4.30
C PHE A 42 20.25 -1.23 -4.24
N THR A 43 20.64 -1.81 -3.10
CA THR A 43 20.46 -3.23 -2.79
C THR A 43 19.55 -3.37 -1.57
N MET A 44 18.87 -4.51 -1.42
CA MET A 44 18.02 -4.73 -0.25
C MET A 44 18.80 -4.63 1.08
N ALA A 45 20.05 -5.11 1.09
CA ALA A 45 20.91 -5.04 2.26
C ALA A 45 21.26 -3.59 2.63
N ASN A 46 21.64 -2.77 1.65
CA ASN A 46 21.94 -1.35 1.87
C ASN A 46 20.68 -0.56 2.27
N TYR A 47 19.53 -0.89 1.67
CA TYR A 47 18.25 -0.24 1.99
C TYR A 47 17.82 -0.52 3.45
N ILE A 48 17.86 -1.78 3.88
CA ILE A 48 17.57 -2.14 5.27
C ILE A 48 18.64 -1.55 6.20
N GLY A 49 19.92 -1.60 5.83
CA GLY A 49 21.02 -1.03 6.61
C GLY A 49 20.84 0.46 6.87
N ALA A 50 20.48 1.24 5.85
CA ALA A 50 20.17 2.67 5.98
C ALA A 50 18.92 2.91 6.85
N GLY A 51 17.92 2.04 6.75
CA GLY A 51 16.75 2.07 7.64
C GLY A 51 17.06 1.72 9.09
N MET A 52 18.24 1.19 9.39
CA MET A 52 18.67 0.76 10.72
C MET A 52 19.93 1.50 11.21
N GLU A 53 20.27 2.63 10.58
CA GLU A 53 21.55 3.34 10.83
C GLU A 53 21.60 4.00 12.22
N ASN A 54 20.46 4.48 12.71
CA ASN A 54 20.34 5.15 14.01
C ASN A 54 18.98 4.87 14.65
N ASP A 55 18.80 5.25 15.92
CA ASP A 55 17.57 4.98 16.67
C ASP A 55 16.31 5.53 15.99
N PHE A 56 16.41 6.72 15.36
CA PHE A 56 15.27 7.37 14.70
C PHE A 56 14.80 6.59 13.47
N THR A 57 15.73 6.27 12.57
CA THR A 57 15.45 5.49 11.35
C THR A 57 15.06 4.06 11.69
N SER A 58 15.74 3.45 12.66
CA SER A 58 15.44 2.10 13.15
C SER A 58 14.03 1.99 13.67
N SER A 59 13.58 2.96 14.49
CA SER A 59 12.21 3.01 15.00
C SER A 59 11.19 2.98 13.86
N ILE A 60 11.33 3.87 12.86
CA ILE A 60 10.43 3.94 11.69
C ILE A 60 10.44 2.64 10.88
N THR A 61 11.63 2.08 10.65
CA THR A 61 11.79 0.83 9.89
C THR A 61 11.14 -0.35 10.62
N THR A 62 11.37 -0.48 11.93
CA THR A 62 10.76 -1.56 12.72
C THR A 62 9.26 -1.38 12.85
N ASP A 63 8.76 -0.16 13.06
CA ASP A 63 7.33 0.17 13.10
C ASP A 63 6.65 -0.24 11.79
N PHE A 64 7.30 0.05 10.65
CA PHE A 64 6.83 -0.34 9.34
C PHE A 64 6.70 -1.86 9.20
N PHE A 65 7.76 -2.63 9.52
CA PHE A 65 7.73 -4.09 9.36
C PHE A 65 6.75 -4.75 10.33
N ILE A 66 6.73 -4.31 11.59
CA ILE A 66 5.82 -4.82 12.62
C ILE A 66 4.36 -4.49 12.25
N GLY A 67 4.06 -3.29 11.74
CA GLY A 67 2.70 -2.91 11.33
C GLY A 67 2.25 -3.54 10.02
N THR A 68 3.13 -3.63 9.02
CA THR A 68 2.81 -4.17 7.69
C THR A 68 2.52 -5.67 7.74
N THR A 69 3.27 -6.43 8.55
CA THR A 69 3.15 -7.89 8.64
C THR A 69 1.72 -8.37 8.99
N PRO A 70 1.10 -7.95 10.11
CA PRO A 70 -0.26 -8.37 10.45
C PRO A 70 -1.29 -7.83 9.45
N VAL A 71 -1.08 -6.64 8.87
CA VAL A 71 -1.98 -6.10 7.84
C VAL A 71 -1.95 -6.94 6.58
N LEU A 72 -0.79 -7.40 6.12
CA LEU A 72 -0.69 -8.32 4.98
C LEU A 72 -1.40 -9.66 5.26
N VAL A 73 -1.22 -10.22 6.46
CA VAL A 73 -1.95 -11.44 6.86
C VAL A 73 -3.46 -11.19 6.85
N TRP A 74 -3.90 -10.06 7.42
CA TRP A 74 -5.31 -9.67 7.40
C TRP A 74 -5.83 -9.51 5.97
N MET A 75 -5.11 -8.82 5.08
CA MET A 75 -5.48 -8.66 3.67
C MET A 75 -5.68 -10.03 2.99
N ILE A 76 -4.79 -10.99 3.27
CA ILE A 76 -4.89 -12.35 2.73
C ILE A 76 -6.14 -13.07 3.24
N VAL A 77 -6.36 -13.05 4.55
CA VAL A 77 -7.52 -13.70 5.19
C VAL A 77 -8.82 -13.06 4.70
N GLU A 78 -8.87 -11.74 4.66
CA GLU A 78 -10.03 -10.93 4.27
C GLU A 78 -10.37 -11.12 2.79
N ALA A 79 -9.36 -11.15 1.92
CA ALA A 79 -9.56 -11.46 0.50
C ALA A 79 -10.17 -12.85 0.30
N ARG A 80 -9.71 -13.85 1.07
CA ARG A 80 -10.26 -15.22 1.04
C ARG A 80 -11.70 -15.25 1.53
N ARG A 81 -12.02 -14.58 2.65
CA ARG A 81 -13.38 -14.48 3.20
C ARG A 81 -14.37 -13.87 2.21
N MET A 82 -13.97 -12.78 1.54
CA MET A 82 -14.82 -12.08 0.57
C MET A 82 -14.72 -12.58 -0.87
N ARG A 83 -13.93 -13.65 -1.12
CA ARG A 83 -13.65 -14.20 -2.45
C ARG A 83 -13.12 -13.14 -3.44
N ILE A 84 -12.26 -12.23 -2.96
CA ILE A 84 -11.52 -11.28 -3.79
C ILE A 84 -10.40 -12.04 -4.52
N LYS A 85 -10.37 -11.96 -5.84
CA LYS A 85 -9.35 -12.59 -6.68
C LYS A 85 -8.06 -11.76 -6.72
N GLY A 86 -6.93 -12.41 -6.97
CA GLY A 86 -5.66 -11.72 -7.23
C GLY A 86 -4.91 -11.24 -5.98
N ILE A 87 -5.19 -11.79 -4.80
CA ILE A 87 -4.51 -11.38 -3.55
C ILE A 87 -2.98 -11.50 -3.61
N GLY A 88 -2.46 -12.47 -4.35
CA GLY A 88 -1.02 -12.63 -4.58
C GLY A 88 -0.37 -11.40 -5.21
N TRP A 89 -1.09 -10.67 -6.08
CA TRP A 89 -0.57 -9.44 -6.67
C TRP A 89 -0.38 -8.34 -5.64
N TYR A 90 -1.27 -8.21 -4.64
CA TYR A 90 -1.08 -7.21 -3.58
C TYR A 90 0.15 -7.51 -2.74
N VAL A 91 0.41 -8.79 -2.45
CA VAL A 91 1.62 -9.19 -1.72
C VAL A 91 2.86 -8.85 -2.54
N VAL A 92 2.92 -9.23 -3.81
CA VAL A 92 4.05 -8.92 -4.70
C VAL A 92 4.26 -7.41 -4.82
N LEU A 93 3.20 -6.66 -5.10
CA LEU A 93 3.26 -5.20 -5.23
C LEU A 93 3.65 -4.50 -3.93
N THR A 94 3.54 -5.14 -2.76
CA THR A 94 3.95 -4.54 -1.49
C THR A 94 5.47 -4.43 -1.39
N PHE A 95 6.16 -5.46 -1.89
CA PHE A 95 7.63 -5.50 -1.93
C PHE A 95 8.20 -4.86 -3.19
N VAL A 96 7.46 -4.89 -4.31
CA VAL A 96 7.89 -4.25 -5.55
C VAL A 96 7.61 -2.76 -5.51
N ILE A 97 6.40 -2.32 -5.16
CA ILE A 97 6.03 -0.91 -5.17
C ILE A 97 6.23 -0.30 -3.78
N SER A 98 5.28 -0.54 -2.88
CA SER A 98 5.33 -0.15 -1.47
C SER A 98 4.07 -0.66 -0.78
N PHE A 99 4.14 -0.87 0.53
CA PHE A 99 2.94 -1.12 1.34
C PHE A 99 1.98 0.08 1.35
N ALA A 100 2.53 1.31 1.30
CA ALA A 100 1.74 2.54 1.24
C ALA A 100 0.87 2.63 -0.02
N PHE A 101 1.24 1.98 -1.12
CA PHE A 101 0.40 1.82 -2.30
C PHE A 101 -0.60 0.68 -2.16
N THR A 102 -0.12 -0.51 -1.79
CA THR A 102 -0.90 -1.74 -1.89
C THR A 102 -2.00 -1.85 -0.86
N CYS A 103 -1.76 -1.39 0.37
CA CYS A 103 -2.76 -1.45 1.43
C CYS A 103 -3.98 -0.56 1.09
N PRO A 104 -3.84 0.73 0.74
CA PRO A 104 -4.97 1.53 0.30
C PRO A 104 -5.64 1.02 -0.98
N LEU A 105 -4.88 0.50 -1.94
CA LEU A 105 -5.49 -0.11 -3.15
C LEU A 105 -6.34 -1.33 -2.81
N PHE A 106 -5.89 -2.16 -1.87
CA PHE A 106 -6.66 -3.28 -1.37
C PHE A 106 -7.93 -2.82 -0.67
N LEU A 107 -7.82 -1.82 0.22
CA LEU A 107 -8.97 -1.24 0.91
C LEU A 107 -10.00 -0.67 -0.08
N PHE A 108 -9.57 0.03 -1.13
CA PHE A 108 -10.45 0.49 -2.19
C PHE A 108 -11.22 -0.66 -2.86
N ASN A 109 -10.53 -1.73 -3.26
CA ASN A 109 -11.17 -2.86 -3.92
C ASN A 109 -12.04 -3.70 -2.97
N ARG A 110 -11.69 -3.74 -1.69
CA ARG A 110 -12.53 -4.29 -0.61
C ARG A 110 -13.84 -3.53 -0.49
N GLU A 111 -13.81 -2.19 -0.43
CA GLU A 111 -15.03 -1.37 -0.36
C GLU A 111 -15.93 -1.56 -1.59
N ARG A 112 -15.34 -1.69 -2.79
CA ARG A 112 -16.08 -2.06 -4.01
C ARG A 112 -16.79 -3.40 -3.84
N LYS A 113 -16.09 -4.40 -3.31
CA LYS A 113 -16.64 -5.76 -3.14
C LYS A 113 -17.76 -5.78 -2.10
N LEU A 114 -17.59 -5.07 -0.98
CA LEU A 114 -18.63 -4.96 0.05
C LEU A 114 -19.92 -4.37 -0.51
N LYS A 115 -19.83 -3.29 -1.31
CA LYS A 115 -21.02 -2.72 -1.97
C LYS A 115 -21.75 -3.72 -2.87
N THR A 116 -21.04 -4.65 -3.52
CA THR A 116 -21.66 -5.68 -4.37
C THR A 116 -22.27 -6.83 -3.58
N ILE A 117 -21.83 -7.09 -2.35
CA ILE A 117 -22.36 -8.17 -1.51
C ILE A 117 -23.58 -7.70 -0.71
N THR A 118 -23.61 -6.43 -0.31
CA THR A 118 -24.69 -5.85 0.51
C THR A 118 -25.88 -5.33 -0.31
N GLN A 119 -25.73 -5.23 -1.64
CA GLN A 119 -26.81 -4.88 -2.58
C GLN A 119 -27.41 -6.15 -3.19
#